data_AF-A0A957TY31-F1
#
_entry.id   AF-A0A957TY31-F1
#
_cell.length_a   1.000
_cell.length_b   1.000
_cell.length_c   1.000
_cell.angle_alpha   90.00
_cell.angle_beta   90.00
_cell.angle_gamma   90.00
#
_symmetry.space_group_name_H-M   'P 1'
#
loop_
_entity.id
_entity.type
_entity.pdbx_description
1 polymer ?
#
loop_
_entity_poly.entity_id
_entity_poly.type
_entity_poly.pdbx_seq_one_letter_code
_entity_poly.pdbx_strand_id
1 'polypeptide(L)'
;MQRQGDLALVPMKSRPAGTKGQTRRTAVLEESHRIDARQIAIVDGRVYAKSPTLTHLPGTHPVVQADGWCRIIVGQRAKAWDFAAPTVD
;
A
#
# COMPACT_ATOMS: atom_id res chain seq x y z
N MET A 1 -6.33 -9.01 -2.87
CA MET A 1 -6.00 -7.87 -2.00
C MET A 1 -5.41 -8.45 -0.73
N GLN A 2 -4.25 -7.97 -0.29
CA GLN A 2 -3.64 -8.39 0.98
C GLN A 2 -3.71 -7.23 1.97
N ARG A 3 -4.10 -7.50 3.21
CA ARG A 3 -4.36 -6.49 4.26
C ARG A 3 -3.39 -6.66 5.43
N GLN A 4 -2.91 -5.55 5.98
CA GLN A 4 -2.13 -5.49 7.20
C GLN A 4 -2.71 -4.39 8.10
N GLY A 5 -3.64 -4.75 9.00
CA GLY A 5 -4.32 -3.80 9.88
C GLY A 5 -5.07 -2.71 9.10
N ASP A 6 -4.57 -1.49 9.18
CA ASP A 6 -5.12 -0.30 8.52
C ASP A 6 -4.57 -0.10 7.09
N LEU A 7 -3.73 -0.99 6.57
CA LEU A 7 -3.20 -0.88 5.21
C LEU A 7 -3.70 -2.00 4.30
N ALA A 8 -3.92 -1.65 3.04
CA ALA A 8 -4.21 -2.61 1.98
C ALA A 8 -3.30 -2.44 0.77
N LEU A 9 -2.83 -3.58 0.27
CA LEU A 9 -2.11 -3.72 -0.98
C LEU A 9 -3.07 -4.19 -2.07
N VAL A 10 -3.30 -3.32 -3.05
CA VAL A 10 -4.12 -3.62 -4.23
C VAL A 10 -3.20 -3.84 -5.43
N PRO A 11 -3.02 -5.09 -5.89
CA PRO A 11 -2.18 -5.38 -7.04
C PRO A 11 -2.75 -4.78 -8.32
N MET A 12 -1.88 -4.33 -9.21
CA MET A 12 -2.22 -3.68 -10.48
C MET A 12 -1.66 -4.48 -11.65
N LYS A 13 -2.44 -4.55 -12.74
CA LYS A 13 -2.04 -5.25 -13.98
C LYS A 13 -0.95 -4.52 -14.76
N SER A 14 -0.77 -3.22 -14.53
CA SER A 14 0.15 -2.37 -15.28
C SER A 14 0.74 -1.26 -14.40
N ARG A 15 1.81 -0.63 -14.90
CA ARG A 15 2.44 0.53 -14.25
C ARG A 15 1.44 1.71 -14.21
N PRO A 16 1.21 2.34 -13.04
CA PRO A 16 0.38 3.54 -12.96
C PRO A 16 0.99 4.70 -13.76
N ALA A 17 0.14 5.49 -14.43
CA ALA A 17 0.56 6.69 -15.13
C ALA A 17 1.22 7.69 -14.15
N GLY A 18 2.16 8.50 -14.62
CA GLY A 18 2.83 9.51 -13.79
C GLY A 18 3.89 8.99 -12.82
N THR A 19 4.13 7.67 -12.75
CA THR A 19 5.15 7.07 -11.88
C THR A 19 6.56 7.07 -12.50
N LYS A 20 6.74 7.59 -13.72
CA LYS A 20 8.05 7.63 -14.41
C LYS A 20 8.99 8.63 -13.70
N GLY A 21 10.17 8.17 -13.26
CA GLY A 21 11.22 9.03 -12.68
C GLY A 21 11.23 9.16 -11.16
N GLN A 22 10.25 8.61 -10.43
CA GLN A 22 10.29 8.60 -8.96
C GLN A 22 11.22 7.50 -8.44
N THR A 23 12.10 7.80 -7.49
CA THR A 23 13.20 6.92 -7.03
C THR A 23 13.14 6.54 -5.56
N ARG A 24 12.13 6.98 -4.80
CA ARG A 24 12.00 6.60 -3.39
C ARG A 24 11.85 5.08 -3.26
N ARG A 25 12.64 4.49 -2.36
CA ARG A 25 12.66 3.04 -2.11
C ARG A 25 12.06 2.66 -0.77
N THR A 26 12.01 3.61 0.18
CA THR A 26 11.47 3.38 1.51
C THR A 26 10.56 4.55 1.92
N ALA A 27 9.47 4.25 2.61
CA ALA A 27 8.59 5.22 3.24
C ALA A 27 8.02 4.64 4.55
N VAL A 28 7.77 5.50 5.53
CA VAL A 28 6.99 5.17 6.73
C VAL A 28 5.60 5.76 6.55
N LEU A 29 4.57 4.94 6.70
CA LEU A 29 3.17 5.31 6.67
C LEU A 29 2.57 5.19 8.07
N GLU A 30 1.73 6.17 8.45
CA GLU A 30 0.97 6.17 9.71
C GLU A 30 1.84 5.87 10.95
N GLU A 31 3.11 6.30 10.93
CA GLU A 31 4.13 6.15 11.99
C GLU A 31 4.43 4.71 12.45
N SER A 32 3.80 3.72 11.84
CA SER A 32 3.77 2.33 12.33
C SER A 32 4.08 1.31 11.24
N HIS A 33 4.02 1.71 9.97
CA HIS A 33 4.18 0.79 8.84
C HIS A 33 5.30 1.25 7.91
N ARG A 34 6.31 0.41 7.74
CA ARG A 34 7.40 0.64 6.81
C ARG A 34 7.10 -0.05 5.49
N ILE A 35 7.20 0.70 4.39
CA ILE A 35 7.19 0.17 3.03
C ILE A 35 8.61 0.23 2.48
N ASP A 36 9.11 -0.91 2.03
CA ASP A 36 10.28 -1.00 1.16
C ASP A 36 9.85 -1.49 -0.21
N ALA A 37 10.23 -0.81 -1.28
CA ALA A 37 9.85 -1.15 -2.64
C ALA A 37 10.97 -0.81 -3.62
N ARG A 38 10.96 -1.44 -4.80
CA ARG A 38 11.89 -1.06 -5.89
C ARG A 38 11.65 0.37 -6.35
N GLN A 39 10.40 0.81 -6.24
CA GLN A 39 9.98 2.14 -6.60
C GLN A 39 8.72 2.51 -5.82
N ILE A 40 8.72 3.69 -5.18
CA ILE A 40 7.55 4.29 -4.55
C ILE A 40 7.22 5.55 -5.35
N ALA A 41 5.95 5.70 -5.71
CA ALA A 41 5.45 6.87 -6.40
C ALA A 41 4.19 7.43 -5.76
N ILE A 42 4.13 8.76 -5.61
CA ILE A 42 2.91 9.47 -5.20
C ILE A 42 2.37 10.21 -6.42
N VAL A 43 1.15 9.87 -6.82
CA VAL A 43 0.46 10.48 -7.98
C VAL A 43 -0.97 10.80 -7.54
N ASP A 44 -1.37 12.06 -7.64
CA ASP A 44 -2.70 12.55 -7.26
C ASP A 44 -3.13 12.13 -5.84
N GLY A 45 -2.22 12.26 -4.87
CA GLY A 45 -2.45 11.87 -3.47
C GLY A 45 -2.56 10.36 -3.23
N ARG A 46 -2.35 9.52 -4.25
CA ARG A 46 -2.35 8.06 -4.14
C ARG A 46 -0.93 7.54 -4.11
N VAL A 47 -0.67 6.60 -3.21
CA VAL A 47 0.62 5.94 -3.07
C VAL A 47 0.64 4.67 -3.89
N TYR A 48 1.66 4.52 -4.72
CA TYR A 48 1.93 3.35 -5.54
C TYR A 48 3.32 2.82 -5.22
N ALA A 49 3.47 1.50 -5.23
CA ALA A 49 4.74 0.85 -4.97
C ALA A 49 4.97 -0.32 -5.91
N LYS A 50 6.20 -0.49 -6.40
CA LYS A 50 6.62 -1.60 -7.26
C LYS A 50 7.37 -2.65 -6.44
N SER A 51 6.82 -3.86 -6.42
CA SER A 51 7.25 -4.98 -5.60
C SER A 51 7.42 -4.59 -4.12
N PRO A 52 6.37 -4.08 -3.45
CA PRO A 52 6.48 -3.64 -2.06
C PRO A 52 6.61 -4.80 -1.08
N THR A 53 7.40 -4.57 -0.05
CA THR A 53 7.41 -5.29 1.22
C THR A 53 6.89 -4.33 2.29
N LEU A 54 5.86 -4.74 3.02
CA LEU A 54 5.22 -3.97 4.07
C LEU A 54 5.47 -4.63 5.43
N THR A 55 6.11 -3.88 6.31
CA THR A 55 6.52 -4.33 7.65
C THR A 55 5.85 -3.45 8.69
N HIS A 56 5.11 -4.06 9.62
CA HIS A 56 4.60 -3.36 10.78
C HIS A 56 5.73 -3.20 11.82
N LEU A 57 6.11 -1.97 12.14
CA LEU A 57 7.24 -1.64 13.02
C LEU A 57 7.06 -2.19 14.46
N PRO A 58 5.85 -2.13 15.06
CA PRO A 58 5.58 -2.81 16.34
C PRO A 58 5.64 -4.34 16.27
N GLY A 59 5.78 -4.94 15.09
CA GLY A 59 5.92 -6.39 14.91
C GLY A 59 4.64 -7.21 15.10
N THR A 60 3.50 -6.57 15.37
CA THR A 60 2.23 -7.28 15.67
C THR A 60 1.53 -7.87 14.44
N HIS A 61 2.05 -7.63 13.23
CA HIS A 61 1.45 -8.15 11.99
C HIS A 61 2.51 -8.84 11.13
N PRO A 62 2.14 -9.91 10.41
CA PRO A 62 3.04 -10.58 9.48
C PRO A 62 3.48 -9.61 8.38
N VAL A 63 4.72 -9.78 7.90
CA VAL A 63 5.24 -9.04 6.76
C VAL A 63 4.42 -9.40 5.52
N VAL A 64 4.01 -8.38 4.76
CA VAL A 64 3.22 -8.57 3.55
C VAL A 64 4.06 -8.20 2.33
N GLN A 65 4.12 -9.09 1.35
CA GLN A 65 4.89 -8.90 0.13
C GLN A 65 3.99 -9.03 -1.09
N ALA A 66 4.23 -8.19 -2.09
CA ALA A 66 3.51 -8.27 -3.35
C ALA A 66 4.46 -8.06 -4.53
N ASP A 67 4.16 -8.71 -5.64
CA ASP A 67 4.88 -8.56 -6.90
C ASP A 67 4.21 -7.55 -7.83
N GLY A 68 5.02 -6.92 -8.68
CA GLY A 68 4.53 -5.95 -9.65
C GLY A 68 4.10 -4.63 -9.00
N TRP A 69 3.29 -3.85 -9.71
CA TRP A 69 2.78 -2.58 -9.17
C TRP A 69 1.61 -2.83 -8.23
N CYS A 70 1.63 -2.16 -7.09
CA CYS A 70 0.54 -2.16 -6.13
C CYS A 70 0.15 -0.72 -5.81
N ARG A 71 -1.15 -0.48 -5.66
CA ARG A 71 -1.66 0.71 -4.98
C ARG A 71 -1.71 0.43 -3.48
N ILE A 72 -1.17 1.34 -2.70
CA ILE A 72 -1.25 1.32 -1.25
C ILE A 72 -2.45 2.15 -0.83
N ILE A 73 -3.34 1.56 -0.06
CA ILE A 73 -4.48 2.24 0.52
C ILE A 73 -4.31 2.24 2.04
N VAL A 74 -4.28 3.45 2.61
CA VAL A 74 -4.32 3.66 4.06
C VAL A 74 -5.79 3.79 4.46
N GLY A 75 -6.27 2.84 5.25
CA GLY A 75 -7.53 2.93 5.96
C GLY A 75 -7.40 3.96 7.07
N GLN A 76 -8.12 5.07 6.95
CA GLN A 76 -8.24 6.01 8.04
C GLN A 76 -8.94 5.32 9.21
N ARG A 77 -8.38 5.39 10.41
CA ARG A 77 -8.95 4.83 11.65
C ARG A 77 -10.41 5.26 11.92
N ALA A 78 -10.84 6.41 11.39
CA ALA A 78 -12.22 6.90 11.50
C ALA A 78 -13.21 6.31 10.47
N LYS A 79 -12.73 5.55 9.48
CA LYS A 79 -13.50 5.03 8.33
C LYS A 79 -13.26 3.53 8.08
N ALA A 80 -12.97 2.76 9.13
CA ALA A 80 -12.83 1.30 9.02
C ALA A 80 -14.08 0.58 8.48
N TRP A 81 -15.24 1.25 8.48
CA TRP A 81 -16.53 0.79 7.95
C TRP A 81 -16.70 0.99 6.44
N ASP A 82 -15.87 1.81 5.79
CA ASP A 82 -15.93 2.09 4.34
C ASP A 82 -15.14 1.06 3.50
N PHE A 83 -14.56 0.05 4.18
CA PHE A 83 -13.77 -1.04 3.58
C PHE A 83 -14.56 -2.36 3.44
N ALA A 84 -15.86 -2.37 3.76
CA ALA A 84 -16.70 -3.50 3.37
C ALA A 84 -16.79 -3.52 1.85
N ALA A 85 -16.33 -4.60 1.21
CA ALA A 85 -16.67 -4.86 -0.18
C ALA A 85 -18.20 -4.79 -0.30
N PRO A 86 -18.77 -4.14 -1.33
CA PRO A 86 -20.20 -4.27 -1.58
C PRO A 86 -20.45 -5.73 -1.94
N THR A 87 -20.85 -6.53 -0.97
CA THR A 87 -21.60 -7.75 -1.24
C THR A 87 -22.96 -7.26 -1.71
N VAL A 88 -23.10 -7.21 -3.03
CA VAL A 88 -24.39 -7.00 -3.70
C VAL A 88 -25.31 -8.14 -3.25
N ASP A 89 -26.49 -7.78 -2.73
CA ASP A 89 -27.69 -8.63 -2.65
C ASP A 89 -28.68 -8.13 -3.71
#